data_AF-G2X8P9-F1
#
_entry.id   AF-G2X8P9-F1
#
_cell.length_a   1.000
_cell.length_b   1.000
_cell.length_c   1.000
_cell.angle_alpha   90.00
_cell.angle_beta   90.00
_cell.angle_gamma   90.00
#
_symmetry.space_group_name_H-M   'P 1'
#
loop_
_entity.id
_entity.type
_entity.pdbx_description
1 polymer ?
#
loop_
_entity_poly.entity_id
_entity_poly.type
_entity_poly.pdbx_seq_one_letter_code
_entity_poly.pdbx_strand_id
1 'polypeptide(L)'
;MPFTTAQVWSPPYRSSDPEWAQYTTISKDKPLLRRIRNELALQAKDVVEKEPMLNPRYRNIMRIRQYWLDIDFPPRPPPTFEQSGILWDGNGLHWAARTIDSLKATRLHNILWPTAAAQASWAYASAMAKQHWFQFQRLLGFDVPPPSGPFSQPRTAALDHPKFPSAGRQTPDGRPADAPSGSGKGSAGMQPPSNAPSGGKTRFSKDDDPSLASNVPQMSTVPFAEFLIKLDRTWGRARPYPPRGSIQVSGIVELETQTSYILLDVLGFWDPKKRALDSKSSLFSLRRIKMKVQAAA
;
A
#
# COMPACT_ATOMS: atom_id res chain seq x y z
N MET A 1 -24.27 8.77 13.54
CA MET A 1 -24.67 9.41 12.26
C MET A 1 -23.41 9.93 11.57
N PRO A 2 -23.38 10.11 10.23
CA PRO A 2 -22.34 10.96 9.62
C PRO A 2 -22.45 12.37 10.24
N PHE A 3 -21.34 13.09 10.42
CA PHE A 3 -21.24 14.41 11.08
C PHE A 3 -21.27 14.46 12.61
N THR A 4 -21.43 13.34 13.31
CA THR A 4 -21.46 13.33 14.78
C THR A 4 -20.15 12.87 15.43
N THR A 5 -19.10 12.66 14.65
CA THR A 5 -17.80 12.22 15.18
C THR A 5 -16.92 13.43 15.49
N ALA A 6 -16.56 13.61 16.75
CA ALA A 6 -15.64 14.66 17.20
C ALA A 6 -14.35 14.03 17.74
N GLN A 7 -13.21 14.61 17.39
CA GLN A 7 -11.93 14.28 18.00
C GLN A 7 -11.79 15.13 19.27
N VAL A 8 -11.77 14.47 20.42
CA VAL A 8 -11.64 15.11 21.74
C VAL A 8 -10.22 14.93 22.24
N TRP A 9 -9.53 16.05 22.48
CA TRP A 9 -8.21 16.06 23.07
C TRP A 9 -8.31 15.72 24.55
N SER A 10 -7.59 14.69 24.98
CA SER A 10 -7.55 14.31 26.39
C SER A 10 -6.71 15.32 27.20
N PRO A 11 -7.09 15.61 28.45
CA PRO A 11 -6.30 16.47 29.33
C PRO A 11 -4.92 15.83 29.62
N PRO A 12 -3.91 16.63 30.00
CA PRO A 12 -2.62 16.11 30.44
C PRO A 12 -2.74 15.18 31.65
N TYR A 13 -1.80 14.24 31.76
CA TYR A 13 -1.74 13.32 32.88
C TYR A 13 -1.54 14.07 34.20
N ARG A 14 -2.33 13.71 35.21
CA ARG A 14 -2.15 14.16 36.59
C ARG A 14 -1.30 13.14 37.34
N SER A 15 -0.58 13.62 38.35
CA SER A 15 0.19 12.72 39.24
C SER A 15 -0.68 11.70 39.98
N SER A 16 -1.98 11.99 40.16
CA SER A 16 -2.97 11.08 40.76
C SER A 16 -3.43 9.97 39.81
N ASP A 17 -3.15 10.08 38.52
CA ASP A 17 -3.66 9.14 37.54
C ASP A 17 -2.92 7.79 37.64
N PRO A 18 -3.65 6.65 37.57
CA PRO A 18 -3.04 5.33 37.66
C PRO A 18 -2.07 5.05 36.50
N GLU A 19 -2.30 5.66 35.33
CA GLU A 19 -1.40 5.55 34.16
C GLU A 19 -0.07 6.25 34.42
N TRP A 20 -0.07 7.39 35.13
CA TRP A 20 1.16 8.11 35.49
C TRP A 20 2.00 7.34 36.52
N ALA A 21 1.35 6.72 37.51
CA ALA A 21 2.02 5.85 38.47
C ALA A 21 2.66 4.64 37.77
N GLN A 22 1.99 4.08 36.77
CA GLN A 22 2.50 2.99 35.94
C GLN A 22 3.75 3.41 35.16
N TYR A 23 3.74 4.60 34.53
CA TYR A 23 4.91 5.14 33.84
C TYR A 23 6.11 5.34 34.78
N THR A 24 5.86 5.87 35.98
CA THR A 24 6.90 6.08 36.99
C THR A 24 7.50 4.76 37.47
N THR A 25 6.73 3.68 37.45
CA THR A 25 7.22 2.34 37.81
C THR A 25 8.08 1.77 36.68
N ILE A 26 7.59 1.83 35.43
CA ILE A 26 8.29 1.32 34.25
C ILE A 26 9.58 2.09 33.96
N SER A 27 9.60 3.40 34.22
CA SER A 27 10.80 4.22 34.03
C SER A 27 11.95 3.83 34.95
N LYS A 28 11.65 3.27 36.13
CA LYS A 28 12.65 2.74 37.06
C LYS A 28 13.20 1.38 36.62
N ASP A 29 12.40 0.59 35.91
CA ASP A 29 12.74 -0.76 35.45
C ASP A 29 13.67 -0.75 34.21
N LYS A 30 14.96 -0.48 34.44
CA LYS A 30 16.01 -0.55 33.40
C LYS A 30 16.01 -1.84 32.55
N PRO A 31 15.85 -3.07 33.08
CA PRO A 31 15.86 -4.26 32.24
C PRO A 31 14.65 -4.33 31.30
N LEU A 32 13.48 -3.86 31.75
CA LEU A 32 12.28 -3.79 30.93
C LEU A 32 12.47 -2.80 29.77
N LEU A 33 13.03 -1.62 30.06
CA LEU A 33 13.34 -0.63 29.03
C LEU A 33 14.30 -1.17 27.97
N ARG A 34 15.31 -1.97 28.34
CA ARG A 34 16.21 -2.63 27.38
C ARG A 34 15.46 -3.65 26.51
N ARG A 35 14.56 -4.43 27.12
CA ARG A 35 13.73 -5.40 26.40
C ARG A 35 12.85 -4.71 25.35
N ILE A 36 12.20 -3.61 25.71
CA ILE A 36 11.33 -2.85 24.81
C ILE A 36 12.11 -2.35 23.57
N ARG A 37 13.31 -1.79 23.77
CA ARG A 37 14.17 -1.35 22.66
C ARG A 37 14.55 -2.52 21.74
N ASN A 38 14.95 -3.65 22.31
CA ASN A 38 15.29 -4.84 21.54
C ASN A 38 14.10 -5.38 20.74
N GLU A 39 12.91 -5.41 21.35
CA GLU A 39 11.68 -5.86 20.69
C GLU A 39 11.35 -5.00 19.46
N LEU A 40 11.50 -3.67 19.59
CA LEU A 40 11.25 -2.74 18.49
C LEU A 40 12.29 -2.87 17.37
N ALA A 41 13.56 -3.08 17.72
CA ALA A 41 14.62 -3.31 16.74
C ALA A 41 14.41 -4.62 15.96
N LEU A 42 13.95 -5.69 16.63
CA LEU A 42 13.58 -6.95 15.99
C LEU A 42 12.36 -6.77 15.08
N GLN A 43 11.35 -6.05 15.53
CA GLN A 43 10.18 -5.76 14.70
C GLN A 43 10.54 -4.95 13.44
N ALA A 44 11.44 -3.98 13.57
CA ALA A 44 11.93 -3.20 12.43
C ALA A 44 12.63 -4.10 11.40
N LYS A 45 13.44 -5.06 11.88
CA LYS A 45 14.05 -6.08 11.02
C LYS A 45 12.99 -6.92 10.31
N ASP A 46 12.01 -7.46 11.03
CA ASP A 46 10.95 -8.29 10.46
C ASP A 46 10.13 -7.56 9.39
N VAL A 47 9.89 -6.25 9.58
CA VAL A 47 9.16 -5.41 8.61
C VAL A 47 9.97 -5.25 7.32
N VAL A 48 11.27 -5.00 7.43
CA VAL A 48 12.13 -4.87 6.25
C VAL A 48 12.31 -6.19 5.51
N GLU A 49 12.40 -7.32 6.22
CA GLU A 49 12.47 -8.64 5.59
C GLU A 49 11.18 -8.99 4.81
N LYS A 50 10.03 -8.51 5.25
CA LYS A 50 8.74 -8.71 4.58
C LYS A 50 8.49 -7.78 3.40
N GLU A 51 9.24 -6.69 3.27
CA GLU A 51 8.98 -5.65 2.27
C GLU A 51 9.47 -6.07 0.86
N PRO A 52 8.57 -6.34 -0.11
CA PRO A 52 8.93 -6.90 -1.41
C PRO A 52 9.78 -5.95 -2.26
N MET A 53 9.68 -4.63 -2.03
CA MET A 53 10.46 -3.61 -2.75
C MET A 53 11.95 -3.62 -2.40
N LEU A 54 12.31 -4.07 -1.20
CA LEU A 54 13.70 -4.14 -0.73
C LEU A 54 14.29 -5.55 -0.92
N ASN A 55 13.43 -6.56 -0.95
CA ASN A 55 13.79 -7.98 -1.01
C ASN A 55 14.73 -8.38 -2.19
N PRO A 56 14.55 -7.95 -3.45
CA PRO A 56 15.38 -8.45 -4.55
C PRO A 56 16.83 -7.89 -4.53
N ARG A 57 17.06 -6.72 -3.90
CA ARG A 57 18.38 -6.06 -3.88
C ARG A 57 19.18 -6.29 -2.61
N TYR A 58 18.50 -6.54 -1.49
CA TYR A 58 19.11 -6.60 -0.16
C TYR A 58 18.87 -7.94 0.55
N ARG A 59 18.53 -9.00 -0.22
CA ARG A 59 18.15 -10.40 0.11
C ARG A 59 19.04 -11.16 1.12
N ASN A 60 20.04 -10.52 1.68
CA ASN A 60 20.98 -11.16 2.58
C ASN A 60 20.60 -11.04 4.05
N ILE A 61 21.21 -11.92 4.85
CA ILE A 61 21.09 -11.99 6.30
C ILE A 61 21.16 -10.56 6.89
N MET A 62 20.03 -10.06 7.38
CA MET A 62 19.95 -8.80 8.09
C MET A 62 20.32 -9.02 9.55
N ARG A 63 21.39 -8.35 9.98
CA ARG A 63 21.79 -8.26 11.39
C ARG A 63 21.52 -6.84 11.88
N ILE A 64 21.08 -6.71 13.12
CA ILE A 64 20.97 -5.40 13.76
C ILE A 64 22.40 -5.02 14.17
N ARG A 65 22.94 -3.96 13.56
CA ARG A 65 24.29 -3.48 13.86
C ARG A 65 24.26 -2.60 15.09
N GLN A 66 23.45 -1.56 15.04
CA GLN A 66 23.30 -0.56 16.08
C GLN A 66 21.87 -0.04 16.10
N TYR A 67 21.41 0.41 17.26
CA TYR A 67 20.15 1.12 17.40
C TYR A 67 20.30 2.24 18.43
N TRP A 68 19.67 3.37 18.15
CA TRP A 68 19.54 4.52 19.04
C TRP A 68 18.06 4.73 19.27
N LEU A 69 17.53 4.11 20.32
CA LEU A 69 16.10 4.10 20.64
C LEU A 69 15.88 4.77 22.00
N ASP A 70 15.14 5.86 21.97
CA ASP A 70 14.72 6.60 23.14
C ASP A 70 13.29 6.22 23.52
N ILE A 71 13.03 6.20 24.82
CA ILE A 71 11.73 5.84 25.38
C ILE A 71 11.16 7.10 26.00
N ASP A 72 10.06 7.55 25.41
CA ASP A 72 9.37 8.77 25.80
C ASP A 72 8.03 8.42 26.43
N PHE A 73 7.76 9.04 27.58
CA PHE A 73 6.47 8.94 28.25
C PHE A 73 5.62 10.14 27.81
N PRO A 74 4.59 9.94 26.96
CA PRO A 74 3.83 11.05 26.42
C PRO A 74 3.11 11.79 27.56
N PRO A 75 3.16 13.14 27.60
CA PRO A 75 2.57 13.92 28.70
C PRO A 75 1.04 13.95 28.66
N ARG A 76 0.44 13.54 27.54
CA ARG A 76 -1.02 13.48 27.37
C ARG A 76 -1.42 12.14 26.75
N PRO A 77 -2.63 11.64 27.05
CA PRO A 77 -3.16 10.49 26.36
C PRO A 77 -3.42 10.81 24.88
N PRO A 78 -3.43 9.78 24.01
CA PRO A 78 -3.93 9.93 22.64
C PRO A 78 -5.36 10.50 22.62
N PRO A 79 -5.72 11.24 21.55
CA PRO A 79 -7.07 11.78 21.42
C PRO A 79 -8.10 10.66 21.32
N THR A 80 -9.26 10.88 21.94
CA THR A 80 -10.39 9.94 21.89
C THR A 80 -11.39 10.45 20.85
N PHE A 81 -11.98 9.53 20.08
CA PHE A 81 -13.03 9.87 19.14
C PHE A 81 -14.38 9.60 19.79
N GLU A 82 -15.26 10.59 19.83
CA GLU A 82 -16.62 10.44 20.34
C GLU A 82 -17.61 10.53 19.18
N GLN A 83 -18.53 9.57 19.08
CA GLN A 83 -19.74 9.69 18.26
C GLN A 83 -20.85 10.24 19.12
N SER A 84 -21.35 11.41 18.81
CA SER A 84 -22.68 11.79 19.28
C SER A 84 -23.76 11.05 18.48
N GLY A 85 -24.89 10.75 19.11
CA GLY A 85 -25.95 10.02 18.48
C GLY A 85 -27.19 10.01 19.34
N ILE A 86 -28.30 9.65 18.72
CA ILE A 86 -29.56 9.47 19.42
C ILE A 86 -29.58 8.04 19.93
N LEU A 87 -29.65 7.88 21.24
CA LEU A 87 -29.83 6.59 21.88
C LEU A 87 -31.29 6.48 22.32
N TRP A 88 -31.90 5.35 21.98
CA TRP A 88 -33.21 4.97 22.46
C TRP A 88 -33.00 4.01 23.62
N ASP A 89 -33.28 4.45 24.85
CA ASP A 89 -33.36 3.58 26.02
C ASP A 89 -34.82 3.51 26.51
N GLY A 90 -35.13 2.59 27.42
CA GLY A 90 -36.48 2.41 27.98
C GLY A 90 -37.07 3.68 28.63
N ASN A 91 -36.23 4.68 28.92
CA ASN A 91 -36.61 5.99 29.47
C ASN A 91 -36.76 7.10 28.41
N GLY A 92 -36.76 6.77 27.12
CA GLY A 92 -37.03 7.71 26.01
C GLY A 92 -35.81 8.04 25.16
N LEU A 93 -35.96 9.09 24.34
CA LEU A 93 -34.95 9.53 23.36
C LEU A 93 -33.95 10.48 24.02
N HIS A 94 -32.66 10.13 24.05
CA HIS A 94 -31.61 11.03 24.56
C HIS A 94 -30.42 11.11 23.62
N TRP A 95 -29.79 12.29 23.62
CA TRP A 95 -28.54 12.53 22.92
C TRP A 95 -27.38 12.00 23.77
N ALA A 96 -26.69 10.98 23.27
CA ALA A 96 -25.58 10.35 23.96
C ALA A 96 -24.30 10.46 23.11
N ALA A 97 -23.16 10.60 23.78
CA ALA A 97 -21.84 10.51 23.16
C ALA A 97 -21.20 9.17 23.52
N ARG A 98 -20.73 8.41 22.52
CA ARG A 98 -20.05 7.13 22.68
C ARG A 98 -18.64 7.21 22.13
N THR A 99 -17.67 6.76 22.92
CA THR A 99 -16.28 6.64 22.45
C THR A 99 -16.18 5.56 21.36
N ILE A 100 -15.65 5.93 20.19
CA ILE A 100 -15.39 5.02 19.07
C ILE A 100 -13.88 4.77 18.97
N ASP A 101 -13.54 3.59 18.46
CA ASP A 101 -12.20 3.30 17.97
C ASP A 101 -11.77 4.27 16.85
N SER A 102 -10.55 4.76 16.97
CA SER A 102 -9.96 5.76 16.07
C SER A 102 -9.94 5.30 14.61
N LEU A 103 -9.62 4.02 14.35
CA LEU A 103 -9.56 3.47 13.01
C LEU A 103 -10.93 3.48 12.31
N LYS A 104 -12.00 3.23 13.06
CA LYS A 104 -13.37 3.32 12.52
C LYS A 104 -13.73 4.77 12.19
N ALA A 105 -13.36 5.71 13.06
CA ALA A 105 -13.57 7.14 12.83
C ALA A 105 -12.83 7.64 11.57
N THR A 106 -11.55 7.29 11.39
CA THR A 106 -10.78 7.70 10.21
C THR A 106 -11.31 7.07 8.93
N ARG A 107 -11.70 5.79 8.95
CA ARG A 107 -12.31 5.16 7.76
C ARG A 107 -13.62 5.82 7.39
N LEU A 108 -14.46 6.12 8.38
CA LEU A 108 -15.70 6.84 8.15
C LEU A 108 -15.43 8.22 7.55
N HIS A 109 -14.44 8.94 8.07
CA HIS A 109 -14.03 10.24 7.52
C HIS A 109 -13.56 10.12 6.07
N ASN A 110 -12.71 9.15 5.75
CA ASN A 110 -12.19 8.95 4.39
C ASN A 110 -13.28 8.55 3.39
N ILE A 111 -14.33 7.85 3.83
CA ILE A 111 -15.49 7.52 3.00
C ILE A 111 -16.35 8.74 2.74
N LEU A 112 -16.59 9.55 3.79
CA LEU A 112 -17.42 10.75 3.68
C LEU A 112 -16.72 11.89 2.92
N TRP A 113 -15.39 11.98 3.02
CA TRP A 113 -14.57 13.02 2.41
C TRP A 113 -13.38 12.40 1.66
N PRO A 114 -13.58 11.91 0.42
CA PRO A 114 -12.50 11.33 -0.37
C PRO A 114 -11.63 12.43 -1.00
N THR A 115 -11.02 13.28 -0.17
CA THR A 115 -10.13 14.38 -0.59
C THR A 115 -8.97 13.89 -1.45
N ALA A 116 -8.44 12.71 -1.12
CA ALA A 116 -7.41 12.03 -1.91
C ALA A 116 -7.88 11.74 -3.35
N ALA A 117 -9.11 11.24 -3.53
CA ALA A 117 -9.67 10.99 -4.86
C ALA A 117 -9.90 12.30 -5.62
N ALA A 118 -10.42 13.34 -4.96
CA ALA A 118 -10.59 14.65 -5.58
C ALA A 118 -9.26 15.25 -6.07
N GLN A 119 -8.20 15.16 -5.26
CA GLN A 119 -6.86 15.61 -5.63
C GLN A 119 -6.26 14.78 -6.77
N ALA A 120 -6.47 13.46 -6.77
CA ALA A 120 -6.02 12.60 -7.85
C ALA A 120 -6.74 12.92 -9.17
N SER A 121 -8.07 13.09 -9.13
CA SER A 121 -8.87 13.51 -10.29
C SER A 121 -8.45 14.87 -10.83
N TRP A 122 -8.13 15.82 -9.95
CA TRP A 122 -7.58 17.12 -10.35
C TRP A 122 -6.22 16.97 -11.05
N ALA A 123 -5.33 16.12 -10.52
CA ALA A 123 -4.05 15.84 -11.15
C ALA A 123 -4.24 15.24 -12.54
N TYR A 124 -5.12 14.25 -12.69
CA TYR A 124 -5.49 13.65 -13.97
C TYR A 124 -5.96 14.72 -14.98
N ALA A 125 -6.92 15.55 -14.57
CA ALA A 125 -7.47 16.60 -15.43
C ALA A 125 -6.38 17.61 -15.86
N SER A 126 -5.50 17.99 -14.94
CA SER A 126 -4.39 18.91 -15.22
C SER A 126 -3.35 18.29 -16.18
N ALA A 127 -3.10 16.99 -16.07
CA ALA A 127 -2.17 16.27 -16.94
C ALA A 127 -2.74 16.14 -18.35
N MET A 128 -4.03 15.82 -18.48
CA MET A 128 -4.76 15.81 -19.76
C MET A 128 -4.74 17.18 -20.43
N ALA A 129 -5.03 18.25 -19.69
CA ALA A 129 -4.99 19.61 -20.22
C ALA A 129 -3.60 19.98 -20.76
N LYS A 130 -2.53 19.62 -20.04
CA LYS A 130 -1.15 19.81 -20.51
C LYS A 130 -0.86 19.01 -21.79
N GLN A 131 -1.29 17.75 -21.85
CA GLN A 131 -1.10 16.92 -23.04
C GLN A 131 -1.76 17.52 -24.28
N HIS A 132 -3.02 17.95 -24.16
CA HIS A 132 -3.72 18.61 -25.26
C HIS A 132 -3.14 19.97 -25.62
N TRP A 133 -2.66 20.75 -24.63
CA TRP A 133 -1.98 22.02 -24.87
C TRP A 133 -0.66 21.83 -25.64
N PHE A 134 0.17 20.85 -25.27
CA PHE A 134 1.40 20.54 -25.99
C PHE A 134 1.14 20.03 -27.42
N GLN A 135 0.07 19.25 -27.62
CA GLN A 135 -0.38 18.85 -28.95
C GLN A 135 -0.80 20.06 -29.80
N PHE A 136 -1.55 21.00 -29.21
CA PHE A 136 -1.97 22.22 -29.88
C PHE A 136 -0.79 23.12 -30.25
N GLN A 137 0.17 23.31 -29.34
CA GLN A 137 1.39 24.09 -29.61
C GLN A 137 2.23 23.47 -30.74
N ARG A 138 2.34 22.13 -30.77
CA ARG A 138 3.03 21.41 -31.84
C ARG A 138 2.32 21.55 -33.19
N LEU A 139 0.98 21.55 -33.19
CA LEU A 139 0.18 21.78 -34.41
C LEU A 139 0.37 23.21 -34.94
N LEU A 140 0.53 24.19 -34.04
CA LEU A 140 0.83 25.57 -34.38
C LEU A 140 2.30 25.83 -34.76
N GLY A 141 3.13 24.78 -34.88
CA GLY A 141 4.51 24.90 -35.35
C GLY A 141 5.50 25.38 -34.29
N PHE A 142 5.10 25.45 -33.00
CA PHE A 142 6.05 25.69 -31.92
C PHE A 142 6.85 24.42 -31.65
N ASP A 143 8.18 24.51 -31.72
CA ASP A 143 9.09 23.41 -31.40
C ASP A 143 9.16 23.25 -29.87
N VAL A 144 8.20 22.49 -29.33
CA VAL A 144 8.13 22.19 -27.89
C VAL A 144 8.89 20.88 -27.64
N PRO A 145 9.97 20.89 -26.85
CA PRO A 145 10.70 19.66 -26.53
C PRO A 145 9.77 18.68 -25.81
N PRO A 146 9.85 17.36 -26.11
CA PRO A 146 8.97 16.37 -25.50
C PRO A 146 9.11 16.41 -23.98
N PRO A 147 8.02 16.23 -23.21
CA PRO A 147 8.09 16.25 -21.76
C PRO A 147 9.03 15.14 -21.31
N SER A 148 10.20 15.52 -20.78
CA SER A 148 11.20 14.65 -20.20
C SER A 148 10.72 14.18 -18.82
N GLY A 149 9.63 13.40 -18.81
CA GLY A 149 9.20 12.61 -17.68
C GLY A 149 9.63 11.14 -17.87
N PRO A 150 9.74 10.34 -16.81
CA PRO A 150 10.24 8.97 -16.87
C PRO A 150 9.39 7.98 -17.71
N PHE A 151 8.36 8.43 -18.43
CA PHE A 151 7.41 7.59 -19.17
C PHE A 151 7.02 8.09 -20.57
N SER A 152 7.73 9.07 -21.15
CA SER A 152 7.48 9.50 -22.54
C SER A 152 8.14 8.57 -23.56
N GLN A 153 7.62 7.35 -23.69
CA GLN A 153 7.69 6.59 -24.95
C GLN A 153 6.36 5.85 -25.18
N PRO A 154 5.51 6.31 -26.12
CA PRO A 154 4.51 5.44 -26.71
C PRO A 154 5.24 4.43 -27.61
N ARG A 155 5.50 3.21 -27.11
CA ARG A 155 5.86 2.08 -27.97
C ARG A 155 4.61 1.56 -28.67
N THR A 156 4.11 2.33 -29.64
CA THR A 156 3.18 1.86 -30.68
C THR A 156 3.92 1.93 -32.00
N ALA A 157 4.92 1.07 -32.17
CA ALA A 157 5.66 0.89 -33.43
C ALA A 157 6.06 -0.58 -33.59
N ALA A 158 5.14 -1.50 -33.30
CA ALA A 158 5.31 -2.93 -33.50
C ALA A 158 4.02 -3.57 -34.06
N LEU A 159 3.34 -2.85 -34.95
CA LEU A 159 2.19 -3.34 -35.71
C LEU A 159 2.19 -2.76 -37.13
N ASP A 160 3.36 -2.77 -37.78
CA ASP A 160 3.47 -2.60 -39.23
C ASP A 160 4.24 -3.80 -39.76
N HIS A 161 3.52 -4.72 -40.42
CA HIS A 161 4.13 -5.81 -41.19
C HIS A 161 4.31 -5.28 -42.62
N PRO A 162 5.53 -5.03 -43.12
CA PRO A 162 5.72 -4.88 -44.55
C PRO A 162 5.81 -6.28 -45.16
N LYS A 163 4.76 -6.70 -45.87
CA LYS A 163 4.85 -7.81 -46.82
C LYS A 163 5.73 -7.38 -47.98
N PHE A 164 6.88 -8.03 -48.15
CA PHE A 164 7.59 -8.06 -49.43
C PHE A 164 7.57 -9.48 -50.01
N PRO A 165 7.51 -9.61 -51.36
CA PRO A 165 7.19 -10.85 -52.05
C PRO A 165 8.36 -11.83 -52.03
N SER A 166 8.03 -13.11 -51.89
CA SER A 166 8.97 -14.22 -51.99
C SER A 166 9.49 -14.34 -53.42
N ALA A 167 10.78 -14.06 -53.61
CA ALA A 167 11.50 -14.29 -54.87
C ALA A 167 12.54 -15.38 -54.66
N GLY A 168 12.30 -16.53 -55.30
CA GLY A 168 13.30 -17.42 -55.88
C GLY A 168 14.40 -17.98 -54.97
N ARG A 169 14.16 -19.17 -54.41
CA ARG A 169 15.23 -20.15 -54.22
C ARG A 169 14.86 -21.45 -54.90
N GLN A 170 15.43 -21.63 -56.09
CA GLN A 170 15.51 -22.91 -56.78
C GLN A 170 16.40 -23.85 -55.95
N THR A 171 15.94 -25.10 -55.77
CA THR A 171 16.84 -26.25 -55.61
C THR A 171 16.44 -27.29 -56.66
N PRO A 172 17.43 -27.96 -57.28
CA PRO A 172 17.22 -28.79 -58.45
C PRO A 172 16.79 -30.19 -58.02
N ASP A 173 15.59 -30.58 -58.41
CA ASP A 173 15.27 -31.90 -58.99
C ASP A 173 13.75 -32.08 -58.97
N GLY A 174 13.18 -32.18 -60.16
CA GLY A 174 11.74 -32.12 -60.39
C GLY A 174 11.04 -33.46 -60.22
N ARG A 175 9.85 -33.44 -59.60
CA ARG A 175 8.58 -34.02 -60.07
C ARG A 175 7.45 -33.75 -59.04
N PRO A 176 6.21 -33.42 -59.44
CA PRO A 176 5.13 -33.14 -58.49
C PRO A 176 4.33 -34.41 -58.14
N ALA A 177 3.72 -34.45 -56.96
CA ALA A 177 2.65 -35.37 -56.63
C ALA A 177 1.54 -34.65 -55.85
N ASP A 178 0.32 -34.85 -56.35
CA ASP A 178 -0.97 -34.32 -55.94
C ASP A 178 -1.41 -34.69 -54.50
N ALA A 179 -2.37 -33.92 -54.01
CA ALA A 179 -3.16 -34.09 -52.77
C ALA A 179 -4.05 -35.37 -52.78
N PRO A 180 -5.03 -35.56 -51.85
CA PRO A 180 -5.05 -35.59 -50.38
C PRO A 180 -5.77 -36.86 -49.80
N SER A 181 -5.96 -36.90 -48.47
CA SER A 181 -7.03 -37.61 -47.72
C SER A 181 -6.85 -39.08 -47.35
N GLY A 182 -7.18 -39.41 -46.09
CA GLY A 182 -7.17 -40.78 -45.55
C GLY A 182 -7.71 -40.85 -44.12
N SER A 183 -9.04 -40.96 -44.02
CA SER A 183 -9.85 -41.22 -42.83
C SER A 183 -9.65 -42.60 -42.20
N GLY A 184 -9.75 -42.70 -40.86
CA GLY A 184 -9.88 -43.98 -40.14
C GLY A 184 -10.61 -43.83 -38.80
N LYS A 185 -11.80 -44.43 -38.71
CA LYS A 185 -12.78 -44.45 -37.61
C LYS A 185 -12.39 -45.36 -36.42
N GLY A 186 -12.95 -45.05 -35.24
CA GLY A 186 -13.17 -46.00 -34.13
C GLY A 186 -14.09 -45.41 -33.04
N SER A 187 -15.24 -46.05 -32.79
CA SER A 187 -16.42 -45.54 -32.06
C SER A 187 -16.55 -46.00 -30.60
N ALA A 188 -17.46 -45.30 -29.87
CA ALA A 188 -18.28 -45.68 -28.70
C ALA A 188 -17.67 -45.53 -27.28
N GLY A 189 -18.35 -44.93 -26.28
CA GLY A 189 -19.74 -44.45 -26.21
C GLY A 189 -20.10 -43.82 -24.84
N MET A 190 -21.40 -43.51 -24.72
CA MET A 190 -22.24 -43.12 -23.56
C MET A 190 -22.52 -41.61 -23.30
N GLN A 191 -23.81 -41.29 -23.49
CA GLN A 191 -24.53 -40.02 -23.29
C GLN A 191 -25.27 -39.98 -21.90
N PRO A 192 -25.86 -38.84 -21.49
CA PRO A 192 -26.22 -38.42 -20.12
C PRO A 192 -27.68 -38.76 -19.71
N PRO A 193 -28.15 -38.44 -18.47
CA PRO A 193 -29.04 -37.25 -18.27
C PRO A 193 -28.95 -36.60 -16.83
N SER A 194 -29.02 -35.28 -16.61
CA SER A 194 -30.14 -34.29 -16.52
C SER A 194 -30.70 -33.99 -15.10
N ASN A 195 -30.73 -32.67 -14.77
CA ASN A 195 -31.62 -31.87 -13.89
C ASN A 195 -31.71 -32.16 -12.36
N ALA A 196 -31.82 -31.23 -11.40
CA ALA A 196 -31.78 -29.76 -11.24
C ALA A 196 -31.74 -29.50 -9.69
N PRO A 197 -32.26 -28.38 -9.12
CA PRO A 197 -31.67 -27.07 -8.87
C PRO A 197 -31.38 -26.80 -7.37
N SER A 198 -30.36 -25.99 -7.00
CA SER A 198 -30.39 -25.31 -5.68
C SER A 198 -29.32 -24.24 -5.49
N GLY A 199 -29.76 -23.07 -5.02
CA GLY A 199 -29.06 -22.37 -3.95
C GLY A 199 -28.03 -21.32 -4.37
N GLY A 200 -28.50 -20.10 -4.56
CA GLY A 200 -27.64 -18.91 -4.61
C GLY A 200 -26.69 -18.84 -3.41
N LYS A 201 -25.40 -18.82 -3.70
CA LYS A 201 -24.35 -18.44 -2.74
C LYS A 201 -23.41 -17.49 -3.45
N THR A 202 -23.47 -16.23 -3.02
CA THR A 202 -22.53 -15.18 -3.38
C THR A 202 -21.13 -15.58 -2.91
N ARG A 203 -20.31 -16.09 -3.82
CA ARG A 203 -18.87 -16.19 -3.62
C ARG A 203 -18.23 -15.03 -4.36
N PHE A 204 -17.82 -14.01 -3.60
CA PHE A 204 -16.82 -13.06 -4.08
C PHE A 204 -15.49 -13.80 -4.18
N SER A 205 -15.35 -14.60 -5.24
CA SER A 205 -14.05 -15.05 -5.71
C SER A 205 -13.39 -13.84 -6.38
N LYS A 206 -12.19 -13.50 -5.92
CA LYS A 206 -11.30 -12.57 -6.60
C LYS A 206 -10.74 -13.29 -7.84
N ASP A 207 -11.60 -13.44 -8.83
CA ASP A 207 -11.19 -13.76 -10.19
C ASP A 207 -11.03 -12.40 -10.89
N ASP A 208 -9.79 -12.01 -11.12
CA ASP A 208 -9.44 -10.82 -11.89
C ASP A 208 -9.88 -11.05 -13.34
N ASP A 209 -11.16 -10.83 -13.62
CA ASP A 209 -11.73 -10.85 -14.96
C ASP A 209 -11.15 -9.67 -15.77
N PRO A 210 -10.36 -9.91 -16.83
CA PRO A 210 -9.77 -8.86 -17.65
C PRO A 210 -10.81 -8.07 -18.47
N SER A 211 -12.09 -8.45 -18.41
CA SER A 211 -13.21 -7.77 -19.08
C SER A 211 -13.71 -6.52 -18.33
N LEU A 212 -13.38 -6.36 -17.06
CA LEU A 212 -13.60 -5.08 -16.36
C LEU A 212 -12.56 -4.02 -16.77
N ALA A 213 -11.39 -4.46 -17.26
CA ALA A 213 -10.40 -3.55 -17.86
C ALA A 213 -10.78 -3.13 -19.29
N SER A 214 -11.61 -3.91 -20.01
CA SER A 214 -11.99 -3.60 -21.39
C SER A 214 -13.07 -2.54 -21.53
N ASN A 215 -13.76 -2.17 -20.44
CA ASN A 215 -14.73 -1.06 -20.41
C ASN A 215 -14.18 0.21 -19.76
N VAL A 216 -12.91 0.21 -19.34
CA VAL A 216 -12.24 1.47 -19.02
C VAL A 216 -11.98 2.15 -20.36
N PRO A 217 -12.50 3.36 -20.61
CA PRO A 217 -12.15 4.13 -21.81
C PRO A 217 -10.62 4.09 -21.94
N GLN A 218 -10.08 4.02 -23.16
CA GLN A 218 -8.64 4.07 -23.41
C GLN A 218 -8.04 5.36 -22.78
N MET A 219 -7.82 5.33 -21.47
CA MET A 219 -7.28 6.43 -20.70
C MET A 219 -5.83 6.50 -21.11
N SER A 220 -5.40 7.69 -21.51
CA SER A 220 -4.01 7.95 -21.80
C SER A 220 -3.17 7.44 -20.62
N THR A 221 -2.16 6.61 -20.94
CA THR A 221 -1.41 5.84 -19.95
C THR A 221 -0.66 6.74 -18.96
N VAL A 222 -0.29 7.95 -19.39
CA VAL A 222 0.50 8.91 -18.62
C VAL A 222 -0.36 9.70 -17.59
N PRO A 223 -1.47 10.36 -17.95
CA PRO A 223 -2.34 11.04 -16.98
C PRO A 223 -2.96 10.08 -15.97
N PHE A 224 -3.33 8.86 -16.39
CA PHE A 224 -3.84 7.86 -15.47
C PHE A 224 -2.75 7.33 -14.52
N ALA A 225 -1.51 7.20 -14.97
CA ALA A 225 -0.39 6.92 -14.07
C ALA A 225 -0.18 8.06 -13.06
N GLU A 226 -0.27 9.33 -13.48
CA GLU A 226 -0.21 10.48 -12.56
C GLU A 226 -1.35 10.46 -11.54
N PHE A 227 -2.57 10.08 -11.97
CA PHE A 227 -3.71 9.85 -11.08
C PHE A 227 -3.37 8.80 -10.02
N LEU A 228 -2.92 7.61 -10.42
CA LEU A 228 -2.62 6.53 -9.49
C LEU A 228 -1.49 6.89 -8.52
N ILE A 229 -0.44 7.54 -9.01
CA ILE A 229 0.67 8.03 -8.16
C ILE A 229 0.16 9.06 -7.15
N LYS A 230 -0.68 10.00 -7.60
CA LYS A 230 -1.27 11.01 -6.71
C LYS A 230 -2.21 10.38 -5.71
N LEU A 231 -3.06 9.47 -6.15
CA LEU A 231 -3.99 8.73 -5.30
C LEU A 231 -3.22 7.95 -4.23
N ASP A 232 -2.22 7.15 -4.59
CA ASP A 232 -1.46 6.38 -3.61
C ASP A 232 -0.72 7.28 -2.60
N ARG A 233 -0.19 8.42 -3.06
CA ARG A 233 0.48 9.40 -2.17
C ARG A 233 -0.48 10.12 -1.23
N THR A 234 -1.67 10.50 -1.69
CA THR A 234 -2.63 11.29 -0.91
C THR A 234 -3.58 10.40 -0.11
N TRP A 235 -3.78 9.16 -0.55
CA TRP A 235 -4.54 8.13 0.14
C TRP A 235 -3.72 7.58 1.30
N GLY A 236 -3.58 8.40 2.34
CA GLY A 236 -2.99 7.99 3.60
C GLY A 236 -3.74 6.78 4.14
N ARG A 237 -3.02 5.68 4.40
CA ARG A 237 -3.58 4.54 5.13
C ARG A 237 -4.14 5.07 6.45
N ALA A 238 -5.42 4.80 6.73
CA ALA A 238 -6.02 5.15 8.02
C ALA A 238 -5.28 4.38 9.12
N ARG A 239 -4.42 5.09 9.87
CA ARG A 239 -3.64 4.50 10.96
C ARG A 239 -4.42 4.64 12.27
N PRO A 240 -4.52 3.57 13.07
CA PRO A 240 -5.09 3.69 14.40
C PRO A 240 -4.19 4.57 15.26
N TYR A 241 -4.80 5.38 16.13
CA TYR A 241 -4.06 5.99 17.23
C TYR A 241 -3.61 4.89 18.21
N PRO A 242 -2.47 5.10 18.88
CA PRO A 242 -1.99 4.12 19.84
C PRO A 242 -2.95 3.99 21.03
N PRO A 243 -2.99 2.83 21.70
CA PRO A 243 -3.85 2.64 22.86
C PRO A 243 -3.47 3.57 24.01
N ARG A 244 -4.47 3.93 24.83
CA ARG A 244 -4.27 4.76 26.02
C ARG A 244 -3.33 4.08 27.02
N GLY A 245 -2.40 4.85 27.59
CA GLY A 245 -1.39 4.31 28.51
C GLY A 245 -0.17 3.72 27.80
N SER A 246 -0.05 3.84 26.47
CA SER A 246 1.12 3.35 25.74
C SER A 246 2.34 4.25 25.91
N ILE A 247 3.50 3.62 25.94
CA ILE A 247 4.79 4.29 25.98
C ILE A 247 5.30 4.42 24.55
N GLN A 248 5.75 5.63 24.21
CA GLN A 248 6.32 5.89 22.89
C GLN A 248 7.80 5.49 22.89
N VAL A 249 8.23 4.81 21.84
CA VAL A 249 9.62 4.43 21.65
C VAL A 249 10.01 4.89 20.26
N SER A 250 10.97 5.80 20.16
CA SER A 250 11.34 6.39 18.89
C SER A 250 12.84 6.42 18.69
N GLY A 251 13.27 6.44 17.44
CA GLY A 251 14.67 6.60 17.09
C GLY A 251 15.07 5.80 15.87
N ILE A 252 16.35 5.45 15.80
CA ILE A 252 16.97 4.96 14.58
C ILE A 252 17.49 3.54 14.78
N VAL A 253 17.23 2.68 13.81
CA VAL A 253 17.77 1.31 13.76
C VAL A 253 18.64 1.17 12.51
N GLU A 254 19.90 0.78 12.71
CA GLU A 254 20.84 0.46 11.65
C GLU A 254 20.89 -1.05 11.46
N LEU A 255 20.41 -1.50 10.30
CA LEU A 255 20.50 -2.88 9.85
C LEU A 255 21.70 -3.03 8.92
N GLU A 256 22.43 -4.11 9.14
CA GLU A 256 23.55 -4.52 8.31
C GLU A 256 23.15 -5.73 7.47
N THR A 257 23.28 -5.59 6.16
CA THR A 257 23.18 -6.70 5.19
C THR A 257 24.58 -7.06 4.70
N GLN A 258 24.70 -8.08 3.84
CA GLN A 258 25.99 -8.41 3.21
C GLN A 258 26.51 -7.28 2.30
N THR A 259 25.62 -6.51 1.66
CA THR A 259 25.97 -5.54 0.61
C THR A 259 25.78 -4.09 1.01
N SER A 260 24.99 -3.81 2.05
CA SER A 260 24.61 -2.45 2.43
C SER A 260 24.30 -2.28 3.93
N TYR A 261 24.36 -1.04 4.38
CA TYR A 261 23.79 -0.58 5.64
C TYR A 261 22.47 0.13 5.36
N ILE A 262 21.42 -0.26 6.08
CA ILE A 262 20.07 0.30 5.97
C ILE A 262 19.76 1.03 7.26
N LEU A 263 19.38 2.29 7.15
CA LEU A 263 19.02 3.15 8.27
C LEU A 263 17.50 3.37 8.25
N LEU A 264 16.84 2.93 9.32
CA LEU A 264 15.40 3.04 9.52
C LEU A 264 15.12 4.04 10.63
N ASP A 265 14.16 4.92 10.39
CA ASP A 265 13.51 5.70 11.42
C ASP A 265 12.28 4.93 11.92
N VAL A 266 12.21 4.73 13.23
CA VAL A 266 11.25 3.83 13.86
C VAL A 266 10.52 4.57 14.97
N LEU A 267 9.19 4.44 14.96
CA LEU A 267 8.31 4.90 16.02
C LEU A 267 7.41 3.74 16.44
N GLY A 268 7.60 3.21 17.64
CA GLY A 268 6.78 2.16 18.20
C GLY A 268 5.96 2.64 19.39
N PHE A 269 4.86 1.94 19.66
CA PHE A 269 4.06 2.15 20.85
C PHE A 269 3.97 0.84 21.65
N TRP A 270 4.44 0.88 22.89
CA TRP A 270 4.42 -0.28 23.78
C TRP A 270 3.25 -0.18 24.76
N ASP A 271 2.38 -1.19 24.77
CA ASP A 271 1.24 -1.24 25.66
C ASP A 271 1.62 -1.96 26.98
N PRO A 272 1.64 -1.27 28.13
CA PRO A 272 2.01 -1.87 29.40
C PRO A 272 1.02 -2.92 29.91
N LYS A 273 -0.24 -2.87 29.46
CA LYS A 273 -1.27 -3.84 29.86
C LYS A 273 -1.06 -5.17 29.14
N LYS A 274 -0.70 -5.12 27.87
CA LYS A 274 -0.42 -6.30 27.04
C LYS A 274 1.04 -6.75 27.09
N ARG A 275 1.92 -5.90 27.60
CA ARG A 275 3.39 -6.09 27.63
C ARG A 275 3.97 -6.42 26.25
N ALA A 276 3.43 -5.79 25.21
CA ALA A 276 3.80 -6.04 23.82
C ALA A 276 3.75 -4.74 23.01
N LEU A 277 4.54 -4.67 21.94
CA LEU A 277 4.46 -3.61 20.96
C LEU A 277 3.19 -3.71 20.11
N ASP A 278 2.55 -2.58 19.86
CA ASP A 278 1.42 -2.51 18.94
C ASP A 278 1.88 -2.32 17.50
N SER A 279 2.03 -3.43 16.79
CA SER A 279 2.42 -3.45 15.37
C SER A 279 1.55 -2.61 14.44
N LYS A 280 0.30 -2.30 14.83
CA LYS A 280 -0.64 -1.57 13.97
C LYS A 280 -0.43 -0.06 14.05
N SER A 281 0.01 0.46 15.19
CA SER A 281 0.29 1.88 15.39
C SER A 281 1.77 2.22 15.17
N SER A 282 2.67 1.23 15.21
CA SER A 282 4.09 1.44 14.90
C SER A 282 4.34 1.93 13.46
N LEU A 283 5.29 2.84 13.31
CA LEU A 283 5.75 3.40 12.04
C LEU A 283 7.20 3.01 11.80
N PHE A 284 7.49 2.59 10.59
CA PHE A 284 8.83 2.31 10.10
C PHE A 284 9.00 3.11 8.81
N SER A 285 10.03 3.94 8.75
CA SER A 285 10.34 4.76 7.59
C SER A 285 11.78 4.52 7.17
N LEU A 286 11.98 4.25 5.88
CA LEU A 286 13.32 4.09 5.32
C LEU A 286 13.97 5.47 5.18
N ARG A 287 15.06 5.70 5.93
CA ARG A 287 15.76 6.99 5.90
C ARG A 287 16.89 7.00 4.89
N ARG A 288 17.72 5.95 4.87
CA ARG A 288 18.89 5.87 3.97
C ARG A 288 19.33 4.42 3.75
N ILE A 289 19.87 4.16 2.57
CA ILE A 289 20.65 2.94 2.29
C ILE A 289 22.06 3.37 1.86
N LYS A 290 23.09 2.76 2.42
CA LYS A 290 24.50 2.93 2.02
C LYS A 290 25.06 1.60 1.56
N MET A 291 25.65 1.54 0.37
CA MET A 291 26.38 0.33 -0.05
C MET A 291 27.68 0.19 0.76
N LYS A 292 28.03 -1.05 1.07
CA LYS A 292 29.34 -1.40 1.61
C LYS A 292 30.33 -1.34 0.46
N VAL A 293 31.27 -0.39 0.54
CA VAL A 293 32.43 -0.38 -0.35
C VAL A 293 33.36 -1.48 0.17
N GLN A 294 33.42 -2.60 -0.54
CA GLN A 294 34.49 -3.58 -0.30
C GLN A 294 35.79 -2.93 -0.78
N ALA A 295 36.75 -2.75 0.12
CA ALA A 295 38.11 -2.44 -0.32
C ALA A 295 38.57 -3.62 -1.18
N ALA A 296 38.97 -3.34 -2.42
CA ALA A 296 39.62 -4.33 -3.26
C ALA A 296 40.91 -4.74 -2.54
N ALA A 297 40.98 -6.01 -2.13
CA ALA A 297 42.18 -6.63 -1.59
C ALA A 297 43.16 -6.93 -2.71
#